data_AF-A0A4V4HEG9-F1
#
_entry.id   AF-A0A4V4HEG9-F1
#
_cell.length_a   1.000
_cell.length_b   1.000
_cell.length_c   1.000
_cell.angle_alpha   90.00
_cell.angle_beta   90.00
_cell.angle_gamma   90.00
#
_symmetry.space_group_name_H-M   'P 1'
#
loop_
_entity.id
_entity.type
_entity.pdbx_description
1 polymer ?
#
loop_
_entity_poly.entity_id
_entity_poly.type
_entity_poly.pdbx_seq_one_letter_code
_entity_poly.pdbx_strand_id
1 'polypeptide(L)' 'AGLALALTLLRNSIPVRIIEKQSKYQIGQRGCGIQCRTIEVYKFLGILPEILK' A
#
# COMPACT_ATOMS: atom_id res chain seq x y z
N ALA A 1 4.18 1.75 -4.91
CA ALA A 1 3.64 3.08 -4.56
C ALA A 1 2.16 3.24 -4.93
N GLY A 2 1.72 2.87 -6.14
CA GLY A 2 0.34 3.10 -6.60
C GLY A 2 -0.77 2.55 -5.69
N LEU A 3 -0.62 1.34 -5.15
CA LEU A 3 -1.60 0.75 -4.23
C LEU A 3 -1.78 1.53 -2.93
N ALA A 4 -0.68 2.03 -2.36
CA ALA A 4 -0.73 2.84 -1.13
C ALA A 4 -1.48 4.17 -1.37
N LEU A 5 -1.30 4.78 -2.55
CA LEU A 5 -2.03 5.97 -2.95
C LEU A 5 -3.53 5.70 -3.18
N ALA A 6 -3.87 4.58 -3.81
CA ALA A 6 -5.27 4.22 -3.99
C ALA A 6 -5.98 4.03 -2.63
N LEU A 7 -5.28 3.40 -1.67
CA LEU A 7 -5.81 3.23 -0.31
C LEU A 7 -5.99 4.56 0.42
N THR A 8 -5.04 5.50 0.30
CA THR A 8 -5.18 6.83 0.93
C THR A 8 -6.37 7.60 0.37
N LEU A 9 -6.56 7.58 -0.96
CA LEU A 9 -7.69 8.24 -1.61
C LEU A 9 -9.03 7.61 -1.21
N LEU A 10 -9.12 6.26 -1.16
CA LEU A 10 -10.32 5.57 -0.70
C LEU A 10 -10.67 5.91 0.75
N ARG A 11 -9.67 5.99 1.64
CA ARG A 11 -9.89 6.40 3.03
C ARG A 11 -10.47 7.81 3.15
N ASN A 12 -10.14 8.68 2.21
CA ASN A 12 -10.68 10.03 2.12
C ASN A 12 -12.01 10.09 1.33
N SER A 13 -12.64 8.95 1.05
CA SER A 13 -13.89 8.83 0.29
C SER A 13 -13.80 9.36 -1.15
N ILE A 14 -12.60 9.33 -1.74
CA ILE A 14 -12.38 9.76 -3.12
C ILE A 14 -12.43 8.50 -4.01
N PRO A 15 -13.29 8.47 -5.05
CA PRO A 15 -13.37 7.33 -5.96
C PRO A 15 -12.07 7.22 -6.77
N VAL A 16 -11.52 6.02 -6.84
CA VAL A 16 -10.26 5.72 -7.55
C VAL A 16 -10.42 4.54 -8.49
N ARG A 17 -9.69 4.59 -9.60
CA ARG A 17 -9.56 3.51 -10.56
C ARG A 17 -8.09 3.16 -10.71
N ILE A 18 -7.74 1.89 -10.48
CA ILE A 18 -6.39 1.37 -10.68
C ILE A 18 -6.31 0.76 -12.07
N ILE A 19 -5.32 1.14 -12.86
CA ILE A 19 -5.04 0.57 -14.18
C ILE A 19 -3.64 -0.05 -14.10
N GLU A 20 -3.57 -1.35 -14.32
CA GLU A 20 -2.32 -2.12 -14.32
C GLU A 20 -2.23 -2.89 -15.64
N LYS A 21 -1.04 -2.92 -16.24
CA LYS A 21 -0.81 -3.61 -17.52
C LYS A 21 -0.74 -5.12 -17.33
N GLN A 22 -0.24 -5.56 -16.19
CA GLN A 22 -0.08 -6.97 -15.88
C GLN A 22 -1.40 -7.59 -15.41
N SER A 23 -1.74 -8.76 -15.96
CA SER A 23 -2.96 -9.48 -15.59
C SER A 23 -2.88 -10.17 -14.23
N LYS A 24 -1.66 -10.33 -13.68
CA LYS A 24 -1.40 -10.99 -12.41
C LYS A 24 -0.48 -10.15 -11.53
N TYR A 25 -0.70 -10.24 -10.22
CA TYR A 25 0.21 -9.67 -9.23
C TYR A 25 1.58 -10.36 -9.32
N GLN A 26 2.65 -9.58 -9.26
CA GLN A 26 4.01 -10.14 -9.25
C GLN A 26 4.30 -10.75 -7.88
N ILE A 27 4.51 -12.07 -7.87
CA ILE A 27 4.89 -12.80 -6.66
C ILE A 27 6.40 -12.68 -6.51
N GLY A 28 6.84 -11.81 -5.62
CA GLY A 28 8.25 -11.57 -5.34
C GLY A 28 8.49 -10.24 -4.64
N GLN A 29 9.56 -10.14 -3.87
CA GLN A 29 9.96 -8.93 -3.17
C GLN A 29 11.10 -8.25 -3.92
N ARG A 30 10.90 -7.00 -4.36
CA ARG A 30 11.95 -6.23 -5.05
C ARG A 30 12.94 -5.56 -4.10
N GLY A 31 12.51 -5.20 -2.88
CA GLY A 31 13.32 -4.49 -1.89
C GLY A 31 13.09 -5.03 -0.49
N CYS A 32 14.17 -5.12 0.30
CA CYS A 32 14.14 -5.63 1.66
C CYS A 32 14.02 -4.47 2.67
N GLY A 33 13.19 -4.67 3.69
CA GLY A 33 13.01 -3.73 4.80
C GLY A 33 12.03 -2.59 4.53
N ILE A 34 11.45 -2.08 5.61
CA ILE A 34 10.53 -0.94 5.62
C ILE A 34 11.15 0.13 6.52
N GLN A 35 11.23 1.37 6.04
CA GLN A 35 11.77 2.48 6.83
C GLN A 35 10.79 2.90 7.94
N CYS A 36 11.30 3.41 9.07
CA CYS A 36 10.48 3.85 10.21
C CYS A 36 9.36 4.83 9.79
N ARG A 37 9.66 5.79 8.91
CA ARG A 37 8.68 6.75 8.39
C ARG A 37 7.55 6.09 7.61
N THR A 38 7.83 5.01 6.88
CA THR A 38 6.82 4.24 6.15
C THR A 38 5.91 3.45 7.10
N ILE A 39 6.47 2.92 8.20
CA ILE A 39 5.70 2.23 9.24
C ILE A 39 4.69 3.18 9.89
N GLU A 40 5.09 4.41 10.19
CA GLU A 40 4.19 5.45 10.70
C GLU A 40 3.03 5.72 9.74
N VAL A 41 3.30 5.85 8.44
CA VAL A 41 2.26 6.08 7.42
C VAL A 41 1.29 4.89 7.36
N TYR A 42 1.80 3.66 7.45
CA TYR A 42 0.96 2.46 7.50
C TYR A 42 0.12 2.35 8.78
N LYS A 43 0.61 2.90 9.90
CA LYS A 43 -0.19 3.08 11.12
C LYS A 43 -1.36 4.02 10.89
N PHE A 44 -1.13 5.17 10.26
CA PHE A 44 -2.20 6.12 9.92
C PHE A 44 -3.24 5.53 8.96
N LEU A 45 -2.81 4.66 8.03
CA LEU A 45 -3.70 3.95 7.12
C LEU A 45 -4.52 2.83 7.81
N GLY A 46 -4.09 2.39 9.00
CA GLY A 46 -4.73 1.32 9.77
C GLY A 46 -4.34 -0.10 9.34
N ILE A 47 -3.30 -0.25 8.52
CA ILE A 47 -2.82 -1.53 7.99
C ILE A 47 -1.59 -2.09 8.73
N LEU A 48 -1.07 -1.34 9.72
CA LEU A 48 0.06 -1.77 10.54
C LEU A 48 -0.08 -3.18 11.16
N PRO A 49 -1.23 -3.61 11.74
CA PRO A 49 -1.32 -4.94 12.35
C PRO A 49 -1.21 -6.09 11.33
N GLU A 50 -1.47 -5.83 10.06
CA GLU A 50 -1.31 -6.84 8.99
C GLU A 50 0.15 -6.97 8.53
N ILE A 51 0.96 -5.93 8.74
CA ILE A 51 2.36 -5.86 8.30
C ILE A 51 3.33 -6.40 9.36
N LEU A 52 2.99 -6.29 10.64
CA LEU A 52 3.82 -6.74 11.77
C LEU A 52 3.51 -8.18 12.24
N LYS A 53 2.79 -8.97 11.44
CA LYS A 53 2.62 -10.41 11.66
C LYS A 53 3.85 -11.17 11.21
#